data_AF-G7YRS7-F1
#
_entry.id   AF-G7YRS7-F1
#
_cell.length_a   1.000
_cell.length_b   1.000
_cell.length_c   1.000
_cell.angle_alpha   90.00
_cell.angle_beta   90.00
_cell.angle_gamma   90.00
#
_symmetry.space_group_name_H-M   'P 1'
#
loop_
_entity.id
_entity.type
_entity.pdbx_description
1 polymer ?
#
loop_
_entity_poly.entity_id
_entity_poly.type
_entity_poly.pdbx_seq_one_letter_code
_entity_poly.pdbx_strand_id
1 'polypeptide(L)'
;MIRRTFSRIARTDFQILYGAYVRSLLEYANPVVYSGRSKDVILIERVQRAATRMVAGLRPMDYETRLAVLDLFPLEYRRLRGHLILTCALFEQGLANTFFTVDPANTRRAH
;
A
#
# COMPACT_ATOMS: atom_id res chain seq x y z
N MET A 1 -9.49 -12.74 14.07
CA MET A 1 -10.97 -12.70 13.96
C MET A 1 -11.50 -13.32 12.66
N ILE A 2 -10.98 -12.97 11.47
CA ILE A 2 -11.51 -13.41 10.16
C ILE A 2 -11.66 -14.95 10.00
N ARG A 3 -10.77 -15.71 10.63
CA ARG A 3 -10.73 -17.19 10.51
C ARG A 3 -11.82 -17.92 11.29
N ARG A 4 -12.49 -17.25 12.24
CA ARG A 4 -13.57 -17.85 13.05
C ARG A 4 -14.95 -17.72 12.39
N THR A 5 -15.12 -16.77 11.49
CA THR A 5 -16.43 -16.45 10.89
C THR A 5 -16.64 -17.08 9.52
N PHE A 6 -15.57 -17.32 8.75
CA PHE A 6 -15.65 -17.92 7.42
C PHE A 6 -14.85 -19.22 7.38
N SER A 7 -15.55 -20.36 7.33
CA SER A 7 -14.96 -21.70 7.23
C SER A 7 -14.23 -21.91 5.89
N ARG A 8 -14.69 -21.23 4.84
CA ARG A 8 -14.11 -21.24 3.51
C ARG A 8 -14.34 -19.87 2.86
N ILE A 9 -13.28 -19.11 2.60
CA ILE A 9 -13.37 -17.83 1.89
C ILE A 9 -13.13 -18.12 0.41
N ALA A 10 -14.14 -17.88 -0.43
CA ALA A 10 -13.99 -17.94 -1.88
C ALA A 10 -13.26 -16.70 -2.40
N ARG A 11 -12.70 -16.80 -3.62
CA ARG A 11 -11.97 -15.70 -4.28
C ARG A 11 -12.83 -14.43 -4.37
N THR A 12 -14.08 -14.58 -4.78
CA THR A 12 -15.04 -13.48 -4.96
C THR A 12 -15.34 -12.77 -3.63
N ASP A 13 -15.62 -13.55 -2.59
CA ASP A 13 -15.94 -13.01 -1.26
C ASP A 13 -14.73 -12.26 -0.68
N PHE A 14 -13.52 -12.81 -0.88
CA PHE A 14 -12.30 -12.14 -0.47
C PHE A 14 -12.11 -10.80 -1.20
N GLN A 15 -12.33 -10.76 -2.51
CA GLN A 15 -12.19 -9.53 -3.31
C GLN A 15 -13.18 -8.46 -2.85
N ILE A 16 -14.44 -8.83 -2.60
CA ILE A 16 -15.47 -7.92 -2.09
C ILE A 16 -15.08 -7.37 -0.71
N LEU A 17 -14.71 -8.25 0.22
CA LEU A 17 -14.31 -7.86 1.57
C LEU A 17 -13.03 -7.02 1.58
N TYR A 18 -12.05 -7.38 0.76
CA TYR A 18 -10.79 -6.66 0.66
C TYR A 18 -11.00 -5.27 0.04
N GLY A 19 -11.82 -5.18 -1.01
CA GLY A 19 -12.19 -3.90 -1.63
C GLY A 19 -12.96 -2.99 -0.68
N ALA A 20 -13.97 -3.50 0.00
CA ALA A 20 -14.84 -2.69 0.86
C ALA A 20 -14.15 -2.20 2.14
N TYR A 21 -13.33 -3.04 2.77
CA TYR A 21 -12.75 -2.72 4.08
C TYR A 21 -11.28 -2.33 4.00
N VAL A 22 -10.46 -3.12 3.29
CA VAL A 22 -8.99 -2.96 3.32
C VAL A 22 -8.55 -1.85 2.37
N ARG A 23 -9.06 -1.83 1.14
CA ARG A 23 -8.73 -0.79 0.15
C ARG A 23 -9.20 0.59 0.62
N SER A 24 -10.44 0.71 1.09
CA SER A 24 -10.98 1.97 1.62
C SER A 24 -10.18 2.49 2.82
N LEU A 25 -9.79 1.62 3.76
CA LEU A 25 -8.99 2.02 4.92
C LEU A 25 -7.58 2.45 4.51
N LEU A 26 -6.94 1.76 3.56
CA LEU A 26 -5.60 2.09 3.09
C LEU A 26 -5.56 3.38 2.25
N GLU A 27 -6.58 3.63 1.42
CA GLU A 27 -6.70 4.87 0.65
C GLU A 27 -6.92 6.07 1.59
N TYR A 28 -7.78 5.93 2.62
CA TYR A 28 -7.95 6.95 3.65
C TYR A 28 -6.69 7.18 4.49
N ALA A 29 -6.05 6.09 4.93
CA ALA A 29 -4.84 6.15 5.74
C ALA A 29 -3.59 6.53 4.93
N ASN A 30 -3.70 6.75 3.62
CA ASN A 30 -2.57 6.99 2.73
C ASN A 30 -1.62 8.09 3.22
N PRO A 31 -2.06 9.25 3.76
CA PRO A 31 -1.14 10.26 4.33
C PRO A 31 -0.40 9.79 5.59
N VAL A 32 -1.04 8.98 6.44
CA VAL A 32 -0.49 8.49 7.71
C VAL A 32 0.41 7.27 7.51
N VAL A 33 0.02 6.38 6.60
CA VAL A 33 0.81 5.22 6.15
C VAL A 33 2.03 5.70 5.34
N TYR A 34 1.96 6.89 4.75
CA TYR A 34 3.09 7.61 4.17
C TYR A 34 3.99 8.28 5.24
N SER A 35 4.11 7.70 6.44
CA SER A 35 5.06 8.16 7.46
C SER A 35 6.54 7.99 7.06
N GLY A 36 6.81 7.36 5.90
CA GLY A 36 8.14 7.03 5.42
C GLY A 36 8.83 5.91 6.23
N ARG A 37 8.19 5.39 7.28
CA ARG A 37 8.75 4.33 8.11
C ARG A 37 8.59 2.99 7.42
N SER A 38 9.70 2.42 6.96
CA SER A 38 9.76 1.08 6.34
C SER A 38 9.12 -0.02 7.21
N LYS A 39 9.07 0.19 8.53
CA LYS A 39 8.44 -0.74 9.50
C LYS A 39 6.93 -0.89 9.28
N ASP A 40 6.23 0.20 8.98
CA ASP A 40 4.77 0.19 8.80
C ASP A 40 4.41 -0.52 7.49
N VAL A 41 5.24 -0.34 6.46
CA VAL A 41 5.13 -1.04 5.16
C VAL A 41 5.24 -2.55 5.36
N ILE A 42 6.28 -3.01 6.09
CA ILE A 42 6.49 -4.44 6.37
C ILE A 42 5.31 -5.03 7.14
N LEU A 43 4.74 -4.28 8.09
CA LEU A 43 3.61 -4.73 8.89
C LEU A 43 2.35 -4.92 8.03
N ILE A 44 2.02 -3.94 7.19
CA ILE A 44 0.86 -4.00 6.28
C ILE A 44 1.03 -5.12 5.26
N GLU A 45 2.22 -5.27 4.70
CA GLU A 45 2.55 -6.33 3.75
C GLU A 45 2.40 -7.73 4.37
N ARG A 46 2.80 -7.87 5.64
CA ARG A 46 2.63 -9.12 6.39
C ARG A 46 1.16 -9.46 6.62
N VAL A 47 0.32 -8.45 6.88
CA VAL A 47 -1.13 -8.63 7.00
C VAL A 47 -1.73 -9.08 5.67
N GLN A 48 -1.35 -8.45 4.55
CA GLN A 48 -1.80 -8.85 3.22
C GLN A 48 -1.40 -10.29 2.89
N ARG A 49 -0.13 -10.66 3.12
CA ARG A 49 0.37 -12.04 2.95
C ARG A 49 -0.41 -13.05 3.76
N ALA A 50 -0.78 -12.72 5.00
CA ALA A 50 -1.58 -13.59 5.85
C ALA A 50 -3.02 -13.72 5.33
N ALA A 51 -3.65 -12.61 4.94
CA ALA A 51 -5.00 -12.59 4.41
C ALA A 51 -5.13 -13.42 3.11
N THR A 52 -4.20 -13.27 2.17
CA THR A 52 -4.20 -14.04 0.92
C THR A 52 -3.94 -15.54 1.13
N ARG A 53 -3.40 -15.97 2.28
CA ARG A 53 -3.29 -17.41 2.64
C ARG A 53 -4.62 -18.01 3.10
N MET A 54 -5.58 -17.17 3.49
CA MET A 54 -6.87 -17.62 4.03
C MET A 54 -7.87 -17.97 2.93
N VAL A 55 -7.62 -17.54 1.70
CA VAL A 55 -8.45 -17.88 0.54
C VAL A 55 -8.25 -19.35 0.19
N ALA A 56 -9.36 -20.06 0.00
CA ALA A 56 -9.34 -21.47 -0.33
C ALA A 56 -8.54 -21.74 -1.62
N GLY A 57 -7.63 -22.71 -1.59
CA GLY A 57 -6.80 -23.08 -2.74
C GLY A 57 -5.55 -22.23 -2.94
N LEU A 58 -5.42 -21.08 -2.26
CA LEU A 58 -4.26 -20.18 -2.43
C LEU A 58 -3.14 -20.44 -1.42
N ARG A 59 -3.37 -21.16 -0.33
CA ARG A 59 -2.35 -21.40 0.71
C ARG A 59 -0.99 -21.93 0.20
N PRO A 60 -0.91 -22.89 -0.74
CA PRO A 60 0.38 -23.43 -1.19
C PRO A 60 1.10 -22.54 -2.22
N MET A 61 0.42 -21.54 -2.77
CA MET A 61 1.00 -20.67 -3.79
C MET A 61 1.94 -19.62 -3.19
N ASP A 62 2.98 -19.30 -3.95
CA ASP A 62 3.87 -18.17 -3.73
C ASP A 62 3.12 -16.83 -3.72
N TYR A 63 3.70 -15.83 -3.06
CA TYR A 63 2.97 -14.59 -2.76
C TYR A 63 2.56 -13.82 -4.02
N GLU A 64 3.45 -13.66 -4.99
CA GLU A 64 3.18 -12.96 -6.24
C GLU A 64 2.06 -13.65 -7.04
N THR A 65 2.09 -14.98 -7.13
CA THR A 65 1.04 -15.77 -7.78
C THR A 65 -0.32 -15.57 -7.10
N ARG A 66 -0.34 -15.48 -5.77
CA ARG A 66 -1.59 -15.20 -5.02
C ARG A 66 -2.12 -13.80 -5.27
N LEU A 67 -1.25 -12.80 -5.42
CA LEU A 67 -1.63 -11.45 -5.79
C LEU A 67 -2.26 -11.42 -7.19
N ALA A 68 -1.63 -12.08 -8.16
CA ALA A 68 -2.15 -12.17 -9.53
C ALA A 68 -3.52 -12.86 -9.57
N VAL A 69 -3.67 -14.00 -8.87
CA VAL A 69 -4.96 -14.70 -8.80
C VAL A 69 -6.02 -13.85 -8.12
N LEU A 70 -5.68 -13.04 -7.11
CA LEU A 70 -6.64 -12.20 -6.41
C LEU A 70 -6.87 -10.83 -7.08
N ASP A 71 -6.17 -10.54 -8.18
CA ASP A 71 -6.14 -9.24 -8.84
C ASP A 71 -5.79 -8.09 -7.86
N LEU A 72 -4.74 -8.31 -7.07
CA LEU A 72 -4.27 -7.38 -6.05
C LEU A 72 -2.90 -6.82 -6.42
N PHE A 73 -2.74 -5.51 -6.20
CA PHE A 73 -1.43 -4.87 -6.34
C PHE A 73 -0.55 -5.09 -5.09
N PRO A 74 0.78 -5.22 -5.29
CA PRO A 74 1.75 -5.08 -4.20
C PRO A 74 1.59 -3.73 -3.50
N LEU A 75 1.97 -3.68 -2.22
CA LEU A 75 1.87 -2.44 -1.44
C LEU A 75 2.78 -1.33 -1.98
N GLU A 76 3.96 -1.68 -2.49
CA GLU A 76 4.90 -0.72 -3.11
C GLU A 76 4.30 -0.02 -4.33
N TYR A 77 3.62 -0.77 -5.21
CA TYR A 77 2.94 -0.19 -6.38
C TYR A 77 1.85 0.81 -5.96
N ARG A 78 1.08 0.49 -4.93
CA ARG A 78 0.06 1.41 -4.40
C ARG A 78 0.66 2.66 -3.76
N ARG A 79 1.81 2.53 -3.10
CA ARG A 79 2.56 3.67 -2.56
C ARG A 79 3.06 4.58 -3.67
N LEU A 80 3.64 4.02 -4.74
CA LEU A 80 4.06 4.79 -5.91
C LEU A 80 2.87 5.55 -6.50
N ARG A 81 1.73 4.89 -6.70
CA ARG A 81 0.51 5.54 -7.18
C ARG A 81 0.05 6.67 -6.27
N GLY A 82 0.01 6.44 -4.94
CA GLY A 82 -0.36 7.47 -3.97
C GLY A 82 0.60 8.66 -3.97
N HIS A 83 1.91 8.40 -4.10
CA HIS A 83 2.92 9.45 -4.20
C HIS A 83 2.77 10.28 -5.48
N LEU A 84 2.57 9.64 -6.64
CA LEU A 84 2.34 10.35 -7.89
C LEU A 84 1.09 11.23 -7.80
N ILE A 85 -0.03 10.72 -7.25
CA ILE A 85 -1.26 11.52 -7.09
C ILE A 85 -1.02 12.74 -6.21
N LEU A 86 -0.32 12.56 -5.07
CA LEU A 86 0.01 13.67 -4.18
C LEU A 86 0.92 14.69 -4.86
N THR A 87 1.97 14.24 -5.54
CA THR A 87 2.92 15.10 -6.25
C THR A 87 2.24 15.86 -7.40
N CYS A 88 1.37 15.20 -8.17
CA CYS A 88 0.56 15.85 -9.21
C CYS A 88 -0.36 16.92 -8.60
N ALA A 89 -1.07 16.62 -7.52
CA ALA A 89 -1.94 17.58 -6.85
C ALA A 89 -1.17 18.79 -6.30
N LEU A 90 0.02 18.59 -5.74
CA LEU A 90 0.89 19.67 -5.26
C LEU A 90 1.42 20.54 -6.41
N PHE A 91 1.74 19.92 -7.56
CA PHE A 91 2.18 20.63 -8.75
C PHE A 91 1.05 21.48 -9.36
N GLU A 92 -0.16 20.92 -9.45
CA GLU A 92 -1.35 21.64 -9.89
C GLU A 92 -1.70 22.82 -8.97
N GLN A 93 -1.44 22.70 -7.66
CA GLN A 93 -1.64 23.79 -6.69
C GLN A 93 -0.48 24.81 -6.65
N GLY A 94 0.56 24.66 -7.47
CA GLY A 94 1.70 25.60 -7.52
C GLY A 94 2.64 25.55 -6.29
N LEU A 95 2.47 24.58 -5.39
CA LEU A 95 3.27 24.42 -4.15
C LEU A 95 4.60 23.69 -4.38
N ALA A 96 4.90 23.27 -5.61
CA ALA A 96 6.14 22.59 -5.95
C ALA A 96 7.39 23.40 -5.57
N ASN A 97 7.36 24.73 -5.75
CA ASN A 97 8.50 25.59 -5.45
C ASN A 97 8.80 25.72 -3.96
N THR A 98 7.84 25.48 -3.06
CA THR A 98 8.08 25.56 -1.60
C THR A 98 8.66 24.27 -1.00
N PHE A 99 8.47 23.12 -1.66
CA PHE A 99 8.92 21.81 -1.15
C PHE A 99 10.24 21.34 -1.78
N PHE A 100 10.54 21.73 -3.03
CA PHE A 100 11.74 21.27 -3.75
C PHE A 100 12.89 22.29 -3.80
N THR A 101 12.76 23.48 -3.20
CA THR A 101 13.88 24.42 -3.08
C THR A 101 14.90 23.88 -2.08
N VAL A 102 16.03 23.40 -2.61
CA VAL A 102 17.27 23.26 -1.83
C VAL A 102 17.69 24.65 -1.40
N ASP A 103 17.84 24.86 -0.09
CA ASP A 103 18.37 26.10 0.46
C ASP A 103 19.76 26.38 -0.16
N PRO A 104 19.92 27.46 -0.95
CA PRO A 104 21.20 27.73 -1.62
C PRO A 104 22.35 28.00 -0.63
N ALA A 105 22.06 28.19 0.67
CA ALA A 105 23.06 28.46 1.68
C ALA A 105 23.90 27.24 2.12
N ASN A 106 23.53 26.00 1.76
CA ASN A 106 24.26 24.81 2.22
C ASN A 106 25.19 24.19 1.16
N THR A 107 26.07 25.00 0.56
CA THR A 107 27.26 24.50 -0.15
C THR A 107 28.43 24.31 0.82
N ARG A 108 28.33 23.34 1.74
CA ARG A 108 29.52 22.86 2.47
C ARG A 108 30.27 21.85 1.60
N ARG A 109 31.17 22.40 0.80
CA ARG A 109 32.24 21.72 0.07
C ARG A 109 33.11 20.99 1.10
N ALA A 110 33.03 19.66 1.15
CA ALA A 110 33.95 18.84 1.92
C ALA A 110 35.34 18.88 1.25
N HIS A 111 36.37 19.08 2.06
CA HIS A 111 37.79 19.00 1.69
C HIS A 111 38.48 17.99 2.61
#